data_AF-A0A2T6DH24-F1
#
_entry.id   AF-A0A2T6DH24-F1
#
_cell.length_a   1.000
_cell.length_b   1.000
_cell.length_c   1.000
_cell.angle_alpha   90.00
_cell.angle_beta   90.00
_cell.angle_gamma   90.00
#
_symmetry.space_group_name_H-M   'P 1'
#
loop_
_entity.id
_entity.type
_entity.pdbx_description
1 polymer ?
#
loop_
_entity_poly.entity_id
_entity_poly.type
_entity_poly.pdbx_seq_one_letter_code
_entity_poly.pdbx_strand_id
1 'polypeptide(L)'
;MHLRLFLIVAALVGVAVRVLAGTEEPFSKPADVVVARLEKRVPIKNASAFLWNEFSQRPEMLGFRSYSTDDWAQNYDAFSTELVRKAKASGLEAESLSGVLKLVLSTREDLAYLPVGAYRVGIGDHECWIVLIKWEIPPRHFSKPKITKDGFRLETHANGLGHVRMFAYDMNTMHSVAFNTCM
;
A
#
# COMPACT_ATOMS: atom_id res chain seq x y z
N MET A 1 -49.24 7.92 44.29
CA MET A 1 -49.37 9.39 44.40
C MET A 1 -47.96 9.97 44.40
N HIS A 2 -47.66 10.72 43.33
CA HIS A 2 -46.57 11.68 43.06
C HIS A 2 -45.26 11.70 43.88
N LEU A 3 -44.12 11.57 43.16
CA LEU A 3 -42.96 12.46 43.29
C LEU A 3 -42.07 12.33 42.00
N ARG A 4 -42.30 13.14 40.95
CA ARG A 4 -41.54 14.36 40.55
C ARG A 4 -40.00 14.20 40.68
N LEU A 5 -39.27 14.00 39.57
CA LEU A 5 -38.69 14.97 38.62
C LEU A 5 -37.41 15.67 39.15
N PHE A 6 -36.44 15.88 38.23
CA PHE A 6 -35.16 16.64 38.27
C PHE A 6 -33.89 15.76 38.33
N LEU A 7 -33.22 15.51 37.18
CA LEU A 7 -32.23 16.36 36.47
C LEU A 7 -30.81 16.22 37.06
N ILE A 8 -29.83 15.78 36.24
CA ILE A 8 -28.65 16.58 35.84
C ILE A 8 -27.70 15.68 35.02
N VAL A 9 -27.44 16.16 33.80
CA VAL A 9 -26.42 15.73 32.86
C VAL A 9 -25.04 15.94 33.48
N ALA A 10 -24.27 14.87 33.69
CA ALA A 10 -22.84 14.97 33.98
C ALA A 10 -22.04 14.74 32.70
N ALA A 11 -21.89 15.81 31.92
CA ALA A 11 -20.88 15.89 30.87
C ALA A 11 -19.50 16.01 31.55
N LEU A 12 -18.79 14.89 31.71
CA LEU A 12 -17.40 14.93 32.11
C LEU A 12 -16.54 15.18 30.87
N VAL A 13 -16.17 16.44 30.75
CA VAL A 13 -15.09 16.99 29.93
C VAL A 13 -13.79 16.25 30.26
N GLY A 14 -13.46 15.23 29.48
CA GLY A 14 -12.15 14.62 29.44
C GLY A 14 -11.29 15.29 28.38
N VAL A 15 -10.82 16.51 28.65
CA VAL A 15 -9.74 17.12 27.86
C VAL A 15 -8.47 16.35 28.19
N ALA A 16 -8.17 15.33 27.39
CA ALA A 16 -6.84 14.73 27.36
C ALA A 16 -5.91 15.69 26.63
N VAL A 17 -5.27 16.59 27.38
CA VAL A 17 -4.06 17.28 26.92
C VAL A 17 -2.99 16.20 26.72
N ARG A 18 -2.79 15.73 25.48
CA ARG A 18 -1.59 14.98 25.15
C ARG A 18 -0.50 15.96 24.75
N VAL A 19 0.41 16.10 25.70
CA VAL A 19 1.80 16.54 25.59
C VAL A 19 2.35 16.33 24.17
N LEU A 20 2.83 17.41 23.57
CA LEU A 20 3.71 17.43 22.40
C LEU A 20 5.05 16.79 22.79
N ALA A 21 5.08 15.46 22.85
CA ALA A 21 6.31 14.73 22.60
C ALA A 21 6.46 14.70 21.08
N GLY A 22 7.63 15.07 20.56
CA GLY A 22 7.98 14.80 19.17
C GLY A 22 7.93 13.30 18.94
N THR A 23 6.75 12.81 18.55
CA THR A 23 6.58 11.44 18.10
C THR A 23 7.22 11.40 16.74
N GLU A 24 8.38 10.74 16.62
CA GLU A 24 8.74 10.12 15.36
C GLU A 24 7.49 9.37 14.89
N GLU A 25 6.93 9.77 13.74
CA GLU A 25 5.77 9.13 13.16
C GLU A 25 6.03 7.62 13.15
N PRO A 26 5.18 6.79 13.80
CA PRO A 26 5.46 5.37 13.92
C PRO A 26 5.61 4.79 12.51
N PHE A 27 6.75 4.16 12.24
CA PHE A 27 7.00 3.50 10.96
C PHE A 27 5.81 2.60 10.61
N SER A 28 5.25 2.78 9.42
CA SER A 28 4.12 1.95 8.98
C SER A 28 4.55 0.48 8.96
N LYS A 29 3.68 -0.41 9.45
CA LYS A 29 3.89 -1.85 9.59
C LYS A 29 3.03 -2.61 8.57
N PRO A 30 3.25 -3.91 8.33
CA PRO A 30 2.34 -4.71 7.51
C PRO A 30 0.88 -4.54 7.94
N ALA A 31 0.61 -4.49 9.25
CA ALA A 31 -0.73 -4.30 9.81
C ALA A 31 -1.42 -2.98 9.40
N ASP A 32 -0.70 -2.01 8.83
CA ASP A 32 -1.23 -0.72 8.40
C ASP A 32 -1.68 -0.70 6.93
N VAL A 33 -1.45 -1.79 6.17
CA VAL A 33 -1.91 -1.88 4.77
C VAL A 33 -3.42 -1.76 4.65
N VAL A 34 -3.89 -1.16 3.56
CA VAL A 34 -5.32 -0.91 3.37
C VAL A 34 -5.94 -1.96 2.45
N VAL A 35 -7.09 -2.51 2.87
CA VAL A 35 -7.97 -3.30 1.99
C VAL A 35 -9.39 -2.78 2.10
N ALA A 36 -9.98 -2.41 0.97
CA ALA A 36 -11.35 -1.89 0.95
C ALA A 36 -12.07 -2.17 -0.37
N ARG A 37 -13.39 -2.02 -0.36
CA ARG A 37 -14.20 -1.89 -1.57
C ARG A 37 -14.38 -0.42 -1.91
N LEU A 38 -14.30 -0.07 -3.18
CA LEU A 38 -14.66 1.26 -3.68
C LEU A 38 -15.97 1.19 -4.46
N GLU A 39 -16.93 2.02 -4.05
CA GLU A 39 -18.20 2.17 -4.76
C GLU A 39 -18.02 2.88 -6.11
N LYS A 40 -17.01 3.76 -6.20
CA LYS A 40 -16.67 4.47 -7.44
C LYS A 40 -16.11 3.50 -8.46
N ARG A 41 -16.70 3.44 -9.65
CA ARG A 41 -16.24 2.57 -10.75
C ARG A 41 -15.05 3.15 -11.52
N VAL A 42 -14.19 2.26 -12.01
CA VAL A 42 -13.08 2.59 -12.92
C VAL A 42 -13.63 2.85 -14.33
N PRO A 43 -13.27 3.96 -14.97
CA PRO A 43 -13.67 4.22 -16.36
C PRO A 43 -12.82 3.39 -17.32
N ILE A 44 -13.46 2.59 -18.19
CA ILE A 44 -12.76 1.70 -19.15
C ILE A 44 -11.76 2.48 -20.03
N LYS A 45 -12.18 3.60 -20.63
CA LYS A 45 -11.36 4.35 -21.59
C LYS A 45 -10.17 5.08 -20.98
N ASN A 46 -10.22 5.39 -19.67
CA ASN A 46 -9.24 6.23 -18.98
C ASN A 46 -8.74 5.59 -17.67
N ALA A 47 -8.71 4.26 -17.61
CA ALA A 47 -8.42 3.52 -16.39
C ALA A 47 -7.04 3.87 -15.80
N SER A 48 -6.02 4.04 -16.64
CA SER A 48 -4.68 4.44 -16.17
C SER A 48 -4.67 5.82 -15.50
N ALA A 49 -5.34 6.82 -16.10
CA ALA A 49 -5.44 8.16 -15.52
C ALA A 49 -6.28 8.15 -14.22
N PHE A 50 -7.32 7.32 -14.17
CA PHE A 50 -8.08 7.09 -12.94
C PHE A 50 -7.19 6.55 -11.81
N LEU A 51 -6.34 5.56 -12.10
CA LEU A 51 -5.41 5.02 -11.08
C LEU A 51 -4.56 6.13 -10.47
N TRP A 52 -3.95 6.97 -11.31
CA TRP A 52 -3.11 8.05 -10.83
C TRP A 52 -3.89 9.07 -9.97
N ASN A 53 -5.02 9.55 -10.49
CA ASN A 53 -5.79 10.60 -9.82
C ASN A 53 -6.40 10.15 -8.49
N GLU A 54 -6.79 8.88 -8.39
CA GLU A 54 -7.47 8.37 -7.19
C GLU A 54 -6.53 7.85 -6.11
N PHE A 55 -5.35 7.34 -6.47
CA PHE A 55 -4.51 6.56 -5.54
C PHE A 55 -3.13 7.15 -5.27
N SER A 56 -2.54 7.93 -6.19
CA SER A 56 -1.13 8.36 -6.06
C SER A 56 -0.84 9.19 -4.80
N GLN A 57 -1.84 9.90 -4.27
CA GLN A 57 -1.73 10.79 -3.11
C GLN A 57 -2.38 10.24 -1.84
N ARG A 58 -2.81 8.97 -1.83
CA ARG A 58 -3.45 8.41 -0.64
C ARG A 58 -2.45 8.21 0.51
N PRO A 59 -2.90 8.25 1.77
CA PRO A 59 -2.01 8.10 2.93
C PRO A 59 -1.15 6.83 2.89
N GLU A 60 -1.71 5.70 2.45
CA GLU A 60 -0.96 4.44 2.29
C GLU A 60 0.11 4.50 1.18
N MET A 61 0.04 5.46 0.25
CA MET A 61 1.12 5.72 -0.70
C MET A 61 2.19 6.67 -0.14
N LEU A 62 1.94 7.30 0.99
CA LEU A 62 2.88 8.22 1.64
C LEU A 62 3.61 7.55 2.83
N GLY A 63 2.93 6.67 3.58
CA GLY A 63 3.41 6.14 4.86
C GLY A 63 4.58 5.14 4.81
N PHE A 64 4.77 4.41 3.71
CA PHE A 64 5.74 3.29 3.67
C PHE A 64 7.12 3.64 3.08
N ARG A 65 7.53 4.92 3.12
CA ARG A 65 8.83 5.37 2.56
C ARG A 65 10.05 4.89 3.35
N SER A 66 9.86 4.43 4.59
CA SER A 66 10.94 3.95 5.47
C SER A 66 11.46 2.55 5.13
N TYR A 67 10.76 1.81 4.26
CA TYR A 67 11.22 0.49 3.82
C TYR A 67 12.31 0.63 2.77
N SER A 68 13.31 -0.24 2.87
CA SER A 68 14.45 -0.26 1.96
C SER A 68 14.35 -1.42 0.97
N THR A 69 15.25 -1.37 -0.01
CA THR A 69 15.45 -2.43 -1.01
C THR A 69 16.19 -3.67 -0.51
N ASP A 70 16.64 -3.74 0.75
CA ASP A 70 17.41 -4.90 1.23
C ASP A 70 16.54 -6.12 1.52
N ASP A 71 15.46 -5.91 2.29
CA ASP A 71 14.55 -6.98 2.73
C ASP A 71 13.24 -6.97 1.95
N TRP A 72 13.25 -6.44 0.73
CA TRP A 72 12.03 -6.21 -0.05
C TRP A 72 11.24 -7.51 -0.26
N ALA A 73 11.90 -8.66 -0.42
CA ALA A 73 11.24 -9.93 -0.68
C ALA A 73 10.47 -10.44 0.55
N GLN A 74 11.09 -10.36 1.73
CA GLN A 74 10.48 -10.70 3.02
C GLN A 74 9.34 -9.74 3.33
N ASN A 75 9.55 -8.44 3.09
CA ASN A 75 8.51 -7.43 3.27
C ASN A 75 7.35 -7.64 2.29
N TYR A 76 7.62 -8.02 1.04
CA TYR A 76 6.58 -8.35 0.07
C TYR A 76 5.68 -9.48 0.59
N ASP A 77 6.27 -10.55 1.11
CA ASP A 77 5.53 -11.69 1.65
C ASP A 77 4.68 -11.31 2.87
N ALA A 78 5.28 -10.58 3.83
CA ALA A 78 4.58 -10.13 5.03
C ALA A 78 3.38 -9.22 4.70
N PHE A 79 3.58 -8.27 3.79
CA PHE A 79 2.54 -7.32 3.39
C PHE A 79 1.46 -7.98 2.54
N SER A 80 1.83 -8.86 1.61
CA SER A 80 0.87 -9.63 0.81
C SER A 80 0.00 -10.53 1.68
N THR A 81 0.61 -11.21 2.65
CA THR A 81 -0.10 -12.03 3.62
C THR A 81 -1.12 -11.20 4.40
N GLU A 82 -0.73 -10.01 4.85
CA GLU A 82 -1.61 -9.13 5.61
C GLU A 82 -2.74 -8.53 4.76
N LEU A 83 -2.48 -8.16 3.50
CA LEU A 83 -3.53 -7.76 2.54
C LEU A 83 -4.55 -8.89 2.33
N VAL A 84 -4.10 -10.12 2.09
CA VAL A 84 -4.99 -11.28 1.92
C VAL A 84 -5.79 -11.57 3.20
N ARG A 85 -5.14 -11.49 4.37
CA ARG A 85 -5.81 -11.65 5.66
C ARG A 85 -6.91 -10.62 5.86
N LYS A 86 -6.65 -9.34 5.56
CA LYS A 86 -7.64 -8.26 5.66
C LYS A 86 -8.77 -8.42 4.65
N ALA A 87 -8.48 -8.80 3.41
CA ALA A 87 -9.52 -9.11 2.42
C ALA A 87 -10.47 -10.19 2.93
N LYS A 88 -9.92 -11.29 3.47
CA LYS A 88 -10.71 -12.38 4.07
C LYS A 88 -11.56 -11.90 5.25
N ALA A 89 -10.97 -11.12 6.16
CA ALA A 89 -11.67 -10.59 7.33
C ALA A 89 -12.82 -9.63 6.96
N SER A 90 -12.69 -8.92 5.84
CA SER A 90 -13.71 -8.01 5.31
C SER A 90 -14.72 -8.70 4.37
N GLY A 91 -14.70 -10.03 4.25
CA GLY A 91 -15.61 -10.76 3.36
C GLY A 91 -15.37 -10.54 1.87
N LEU A 92 -14.16 -10.09 1.50
CA LEU A 92 -13.73 -9.92 0.11
C LEU A 92 -13.00 -11.18 -0.39
N GLU A 93 -12.86 -11.29 -1.71
CA GLU A 93 -12.34 -12.44 -2.44
C GLU A 93 -10.82 -12.57 -2.28
N ALA A 94 -10.41 -13.02 -1.10
CA ALA A 94 -9.01 -13.12 -0.68
C ALA A 94 -8.17 -14.04 -1.57
N GLU A 95 -8.75 -15.12 -2.11
CA GLU A 95 -8.05 -16.02 -3.02
C GLU A 95 -7.73 -15.33 -4.35
N SER A 96 -8.70 -14.58 -4.90
CA SER A 96 -8.48 -13.77 -6.10
C SER A 96 -7.40 -12.72 -5.87
N LEU A 97 -7.43 -12.02 -4.72
CA LEU A 97 -6.38 -11.07 -4.35
C LEU A 97 -5.00 -11.74 -4.24
N SER A 98 -4.93 -12.92 -3.62
CA SER A 98 -3.68 -13.69 -3.52
C SER A 98 -3.11 -14.03 -4.91
N GLY A 99 -3.98 -14.43 -5.84
CA GLY A 99 -3.61 -14.64 -7.24
C GLY A 99 -3.04 -13.39 -7.91
N VAL A 100 -3.73 -12.24 -7.75
CA VAL A 100 -3.28 -10.96 -8.30
C VAL A 100 -1.92 -10.53 -7.73
N LEU A 101 -1.69 -10.67 -6.43
CA LEU A 101 -0.40 -10.34 -5.82
C LEU A 101 0.73 -11.20 -6.41
N LYS A 102 0.53 -12.50 -6.59
CA LYS A 102 1.52 -13.37 -7.27
C LYS A 102 1.83 -12.90 -8.69
N LEU A 103 0.80 -12.46 -9.44
CA LEU A 103 1.00 -11.91 -10.79
C LEU A 103 1.78 -10.60 -10.76
N VAL A 104 1.42 -9.67 -9.88
CA VAL A 104 2.15 -8.41 -9.71
C VAL A 104 3.62 -8.68 -9.38
N LEU A 105 3.91 -9.60 -8.46
CA LEU A 105 5.28 -9.99 -8.13
C LEU A 105 6.04 -10.55 -9.33
N SER A 106 5.38 -11.36 -10.16
CA SER A 106 6.00 -11.95 -11.36
C SER A 106 6.37 -10.92 -12.43
N THR A 107 5.72 -9.76 -12.45
CA THR A 107 5.99 -8.67 -13.42
C THR A 107 7.10 -7.70 -13.01
N ARG A 108 7.79 -7.96 -11.89
CA ARG A 108 8.59 -6.91 -11.23
C ARG A 108 9.92 -6.53 -11.86
N GLU A 109 10.36 -7.12 -12.98
CA GLU A 109 11.59 -6.74 -13.71
C GLU A 109 12.78 -6.27 -12.83
N ASP A 110 13.25 -7.15 -11.92
CA ASP A 110 14.32 -6.91 -10.93
C ASP A 110 14.11 -5.79 -9.90
N LEU A 111 12.93 -5.19 -9.86
CA LEU A 111 12.57 -4.16 -8.89
C LEU A 111 12.28 -4.77 -7.51
N ALA A 112 12.55 -3.98 -6.49
CA ALA A 112 12.06 -4.22 -5.14
C ALA A 112 10.62 -3.71 -5.05
N TYR A 113 9.67 -4.60 -4.75
CA TYR A 113 8.25 -4.25 -4.61
C TYR A 113 7.80 -4.37 -3.16
N LEU A 114 6.88 -3.49 -2.76
CA LEU A 114 6.17 -3.54 -1.49
C LEU A 114 4.69 -3.21 -1.72
N PRO A 115 3.76 -4.18 -1.56
CA PRO A 115 2.35 -3.94 -1.76
C PRO A 115 1.74 -3.28 -0.53
N VAL A 116 1.21 -2.07 -0.67
CA VAL A 116 0.77 -1.24 0.47
C VAL A 116 -0.75 -1.07 0.56
N GLY A 117 -1.48 -1.45 -0.49
CA GLY A 117 -2.93 -1.37 -0.50
C GLY A 117 -3.56 -2.22 -1.61
N ALA A 118 -4.80 -2.66 -1.37
CA ALA A 118 -5.63 -3.35 -2.34
C ALA A 118 -7.08 -2.86 -2.28
N TYR A 119 -7.67 -2.61 -3.45
CA TYR A 119 -9.04 -2.13 -3.56
C TYR A 119 -9.84 -2.98 -4.53
N ARG A 120 -10.99 -3.48 -4.08
CA ARG A 120 -11.97 -4.09 -4.98
C ARG A 120 -12.82 -2.98 -5.59
N VAL A 121 -12.98 -2.99 -6.90
CA VAL A 121 -13.72 -1.95 -7.60
C VAL A 121 -14.40 -2.49 -8.86
N GLY A 122 -15.51 -1.88 -9.27
CA GLY A 122 -16.17 -2.22 -10.53
C GLY A 122 -15.51 -1.55 -11.74
N ILE A 123 -15.41 -2.27 -12.86
CA ILE A 123 -15.00 -1.78 -14.18
C ILE A 123 -15.91 -2.38 -15.26
N GLY A 124 -16.72 -1.55 -15.93
CA GLY A 124 -17.76 -2.06 -16.83
C GLY A 124 -18.73 -2.99 -16.07
N ASP A 125 -18.88 -4.21 -16.55
CA ASP A 125 -19.70 -5.26 -15.91
C ASP A 125 -18.89 -6.25 -15.07
N HIS A 126 -17.62 -5.93 -14.83
CA HIS A 126 -16.68 -6.78 -14.10
C HIS A 126 -16.18 -6.11 -12.82
N GLU A 127 -15.57 -6.90 -11.96
CA GLU A 127 -14.89 -6.41 -10.76
C GLU A 127 -13.37 -6.63 -10.94
N CYS A 128 -12.58 -5.68 -10.49
CA CYS A 128 -11.13 -5.74 -10.53
C CYS A 128 -10.53 -5.46 -9.16
N TRP A 129 -9.33 -6.00 -8.95
CA TRP A 129 -8.44 -5.60 -7.88
C TRP A 129 -7.52 -4.49 -8.38
N ILE A 130 -7.52 -3.36 -7.69
CA ILE A 130 -6.46 -2.37 -7.77
C ILE A 130 -5.43 -2.69 -6.70
N VAL A 131 -4.17 -2.89 -7.07
CA VAL A 131 -3.05 -3.11 -6.14
C VAL A 131 -2.10 -1.93 -6.20
N LEU A 132 -1.80 -1.38 -5.04
CA LEU A 132 -0.88 -0.25 -4.85
C LEU A 132 0.48 -0.78 -4.42
N ILE A 133 1.53 -0.42 -5.17
CA ILE A 133 2.89 -0.89 -4.98
C ILE A 133 3.83 0.30 -4.76
N LYS A 134 4.60 0.23 -3.68
CA LYS A 134 5.86 0.97 -3.54
C LYS A 134 6.97 0.19 -4.24
N TRP A 135 7.81 0.89 -5.01
CA TRP A 135 8.91 0.24 -5.71
C TRP A 135 10.18 1.06 -5.75
N GLU A 136 11.30 0.38 -6.01
CA GLU A 136 12.59 0.99 -6.30
C GLU A 136 13.51 0.01 -7.04
N ILE A 137 14.54 0.53 -7.72
CA ILE A 137 15.61 -0.27 -8.30
C ILE A 137 16.66 -0.55 -7.21
N PRO A 138 16.96 -1.83 -6.90
CA PRO A 138 17.98 -2.17 -5.93
C PRO A 138 19.37 -1.62 -6.33
N PRO A 139 20.20 -1.16 -5.37
CA PRO A 139 21.52 -0.57 -5.65
C PRO A 139 22.49 -1.47 -6.42
N ARG A 140 22.28 -2.80 -6.31
CA ARG A 140 23.06 -3.86 -6.95
C ARG A 140 23.03 -3.75 -8.49
N HIS A 141 22.03 -3.06 -9.04
CA HIS A 141 21.86 -2.84 -10.48
C HIS A 141 22.57 -1.58 -10.99
N PHE A 142 22.92 -0.63 -10.10
CA PHE A 142 23.57 0.62 -10.50
C PHE A 142 25.06 0.68 -10.17
N SER A 143 25.53 -0.24 -9.35
CA SER A 143 26.83 -0.10 -8.72
C SER A 143 27.79 -1.17 -9.21
N LYS A 144 28.59 -0.84 -10.23
CA LYS A 144 29.97 -1.36 -10.20
C LYS A 144 30.58 -0.84 -8.90
N PRO A 145 31.23 -1.68 -8.08
CA PRO A 145 31.86 -1.21 -6.86
C PRO A 145 32.79 -0.04 -7.21
N LYS A 146 32.49 1.17 -6.70
CA LYS A 146 33.41 2.30 -6.81
C LYS A 146 34.55 2.02 -5.86
N ILE A 147 35.70 1.65 -6.42
CA ILE A 147 36.96 1.62 -5.71
C ILE A 147 37.40 3.07 -5.57
N THR A 148 37.45 3.58 -4.34
CA THR A 148 38.05 4.90 -4.08
C THR A 148 39.55 4.84 -4.36
N LYS A 149 40.21 5.99 -4.57
CA LYS A 149 41.66 6.03 -4.82
C LYS A 149 42.50 5.36 -3.71
N ASP A 150 41.91 5.18 -2.54
CA ASP A 150 42.53 4.60 -1.35
C ASP A 150 42.26 3.09 -1.21
N GLY A 151 41.66 2.46 -2.23
CA GLY A 151 41.35 1.02 -2.23
C GLY A 151 40.09 0.64 -1.44
N PHE A 152 39.35 1.61 -0.91
CA PHE A 152 38.11 1.36 -0.17
C PHE A 152 36.95 1.08 -1.13
N ARG A 153 36.20 0.01 -0.86
CA ARG A 153 34.99 -0.33 -1.60
C ARG A 153 33.83 0.45 -0.99
N LEU A 154 33.22 1.36 -1.77
CA LEU A 154 32.01 2.02 -1.32
C LEU A 154 30.89 0.98 -1.20
N GLU A 155 30.36 0.78 0.01
CA GLU A 155 29.18 -0.07 0.20
C GLU A 155 27.98 0.57 -0.51
N THR A 156 27.22 -0.25 -1.22
CA THR A 156 26.03 0.19 -1.92
C THR A 156 24.89 0.26 -0.92
N HIS A 157 24.58 1.46 -0.42
CA HIS A 157 23.48 1.64 0.53
C HIS A 157 22.13 1.34 -0.12
N ALA A 158 21.25 0.64 0.60
CA ALA A 158 19.89 0.37 0.17
C ALA A 158 19.13 1.67 -0.12
N ASN A 159 18.44 1.70 -1.27
CA ASN A 159 17.51 2.78 -1.56
C ASN A 159 16.23 2.60 -0.73
N GLY A 160 15.64 3.70 -0.28
CA GLY A 160 14.27 3.71 0.25
C GLY A 160 13.26 3.52 -0.88
N LEU A 161 12.13 2.87 -0.61
CA LEU A 161 11.07 2.66 -1.60
C LEU A 161 10.27 3.95 -1.83
N GLY A 162 10.77 4.78 -2.77
CA GLY A 162 10.22 6.10 -3.06
C GLY A 162 9.11 6.10 -4.11
N HIS A 163 9.26 5.27 -5.14
CA HIS A 163 8.40 5.28 -6.32
C HIS A 163 7.10 4.51 -6.12
N VAL A 164 6.12 4.79 -6.97
CA VAL A 164 4.76 4.24 -6.88
C VAL A 164 4.34 3.59 -8.18
N ARG A 165 3.66 2.45 -8.06
CA ARG A 165 3.03 1.68 -9.14
C ARG A 165 1.61 1.31 -8.72
N MET A 166 0.70 1.30 -9.67
CA MET A 166 -0.69 0.90 -9.51
C MET A 166 -1.03 -0.07 -10.63
N PHE A 167 -1.60 -1.21 -10.24
CA PHE A 167 -2.09 -2.22 -11.18
C PHE A 167 -3.59 -2.38 -10.99
N ALA A 168 -4.34 -2.59 -12.06
CA ALA A 168 -5.71 -3.06 -12.00
C ALA A 168 -5.79 -4.40 -12.73
N TYR A 169 -6.26 -5.44 -12.05
CA TYR A 169 -6.44 -6.79 -12.58
C TYR A 169 -7.90 -7.21 -12.49
N ASP A 170 -8.46 -7.68 -13.60
CA ASP A 170 -9.79 -8.28 -13.61
C ASP A 170 -9.81 -9.54 -12.71
N MET A 171 -10.82 -9.63 -11.84
CA MET A 171 -10.87 -10.69 -10.81
C MET A 171 -11.14 -12.08 -11.37
N ASN A 172 -11.74 -12.19 -12.56
CA ASN A 172 -12.13 -13.46 -13.17
C ASN A 172 -11.06 -13.98 -14.12
N THR A 173 -10.55 -13.10 -14.98
CA THR A 173 -9.59 -13.44 -16.04
C THR A 173 -8.14 -13.28 -15.60
N MET A 174 -7.89 -12.56 -14.51
CA MET A 174 -6.55 -12.22 -14.03
C MET A 174 -5.70 -11.44 -15.04
N HIS A 175 -6.34 -10.81 -16.03
CA HIS A 175 -5.66 -9.94 -16.98
C HIS A 175 -5.51 -8.54 -16.41
N SER A 176 -4.35 -7.92 -16.66
CA SER A 176 -4.13 -6.50 -16.35
C SER A 176 -5.01 -5.65 -17.26
N VAL A 177 -5.91 -4.87 -16.66
CA VAL A 177 -6.81 -3.95 -17.37
C VAL A 177 -6.31 -2.51 -17.33
N ALA A 178 -5.43 -2.18 -16.39
CA ALA A 178 -4.76 -0.89 -16.34
C ALA A 178 -3.47 -0.97 -15.52
N PHE A 179 -2.53 -0.10 -15.87
CA PHE A 179 -1.28 0.11 -15.13
C PHE A 179 -0.94 1.60 -15.14
N ASN A 180 -0.36 2.08 -14.05
CA ASN A 180 0.23 3.41 -13.97
C ASN A 180 1.41 3.41 -12.98
N THR A 181 2.42 4.23 -13.24
CA THR A 181 3.59 4.44 -12.39
C THR A 181 3.98 5.91 -12.42
N CYS A 182 4.65 6.39 -11.38
CA CYS A 182 5.33 7.69 -11.47
C CYS A 182 6.41 7.63 -12.57
N MET A 183 6.51 8.72 -13.34
CA MET A 183 7.56 8.94 -14.34
C MET A 183 8.77 9.63 -13.73
#